data_AF-A0A950VYV0-F1
#
_entry.id   AF-A0A950VYV0-F1
#
_cell.length_a   1.000
_cell.length_b   1.000
_cell.length_c   1.000
_cell.angle_alpha   90.00
_cell.angle_beta   90.00
_cell.angle_gamma   90.00
#
_symmetry.space_group_name_H-M   'P 1'
#
loop_
_entity.id
_entity.type
_entity.pdbx_description
1 polymer ?
#
loop_
_entity_poly.entity_id
_entity_poly.type
_entity_poly.pdbx_seq_one_letter_code
_entity_poly.pdbx_strand_id
1 'polypeptide(L)'
;MIEGDVEDCFGQIHHGLLMEQVRRRVTDKRVLALIRRFLNAGVMREHGTLAATPSGTPQGSILSPVLANIALSVLDRHFENAWRARTHNQRARDRADGRPSYRMIRYADDFVVLVRGTESQAHALKKRTAEFMREQMRLTLSPEKTSVTHVDDGFD
;
A
#
# COMPACT_ATOMS: atom_id res chain seq x y z
N MET A 1 17.76 -1.06 -0.54
CA MET A 1 16.41 -1.62 -0.77
C MET A 1 15.56 -1.29 0.44
N ILE A 2 14.28 -1.01 0.27
CA ILE A 2 13.35 -0.81 1.39
C ILE A 2 12.31 -1.91 1.27
N GLU A 3 12.25 -2.78 2.26
CA GLU A 3 11.22 -3.80 2.38
C GLU A 3 10.07 -3.20 3.19
N GLY A 4 8.84 -3.44 2.75
CA GLY A 4 7.64 -2.99 3.43
C GLY A 4 6.60 -4.09 3.50
N ASP A 5 6.13 -4.34 4.72
CA ASP A 5 5.01 -5.24 5.04
C ASP A 5 3.92 -4.40 5.71
N VAL A 6 2.68 -4.65 5.32
CA VAL A 6 1.51 -3.96 5.86
C VAL A 6 0.96 -4.75 7.04
N GLU A 7 1.02 -4.16 8.24
CA GLU A 7 0.49 -4.78 9.44
C GLU A 7 -1.03 -4.97 9.31
N ASP A 8 -1.50 -6.21 9.50
CA ASP A 8 -2.92 -6.58 9.42
C ASP A 8 -3.66 -5.85 8.29
N CYS A 9 -3.15 -6.01 7.05
CA CYS A 9 -3.64 -5.30 5.88
C CYS A 9 -5.17 -5.39 5.77
N PHE A 10 -5.74 -6.57 6.03
CA PHE A 10 -7.19 -6.77 5.95
C PHE A 10 -7.96 -6.10 7.08
N GLY A 11 -7.47 -6.12 8.33
CA GLY A 11 -8.16 -5.50 9.46
C GLY A 11 -8.08 -3.97 9.48
N GLN A 12 -7.03 -3.38 8.88
CA GLN A 12 -6.82 -1.92 8.87
C GLN A 12 -7.46 -1.19 7.68
N ILE A 13 -7.87 -1.88 6.60
CA ILE A 13 -8.43 -1.21 5.42
C ILE A 13 -9.69 -0.41 5.77
N HIS A 14 -9.62 0.90 5.56
CA HIS A 14 -10.74 1.80 5.77
C HIS A 14 -11.78 1.66 4.65
N HIS A 15 -13.00 1.23 5.00
CA HIS A 15 -14.05 0.91 4.01
C HIS A 15 -14.41 2.09 3.11
N GLY A 16 -14.40 3.31 3.67
CA GLY A 16 -14.70 4.52 2.91
C GLY A 16 -13.73 4.74 1.76
N LEU A 17 -12.43 4.62 2.04
CA LEU A 17 -11.36 4.87 1.09
C LEU A 17 -11.30 3.75 0.03
N LEU A 18 -11.48 2.50 0.46
CA LEU A 18 -11.62 1.37 -0.46
C LEU A 18 -12.80 1.57 -1.41
N MET A 19 -13.97 1.95 -0.88
CA MET A 19 -15.16 2.18 -1.70
C MET A 19 -15.01 3.38 -2.64
N GLU A 20 -14.22 4.40 -2.29
CA GLU A 20 -13.83 5.45 -3.23
C GLU A 20 -12.98 4.90 -4.37
N GLN A 21 -12.03 4.00 -4.11
CA GLN A 21 -11.24 3.36 -5.15
C GLN A 21 -12.10 2.48 -6.07
N VAL A 22 -13.01 1.68 -5.52
CA VAL A 22 -13.93 0.84 -6.30
C VAL A 22 -14.81 1.69 -7.20
N ARG A 23 -15.35 2.80 -6.68
CA ARG A 23 -16.23 3.73 -7.44
C ARG A 23 -15.54 4.41 -8.62
N ARG A 24 -14.21 4.48 -8.66
CA ARG A 24 -13.48 5.01 -9.82
C ARG A 24 -13.65 4.16 -11.09
N ARG A 25 -14.00 2.88 -10.93
CA ARG A 25 -14.16 1.93 -12.05
C ARG A 25 -15.55 1.30 -12.11
N VAL A 26 -16.24 1.16 -10.98
CA VAL A 26 -17.56 0.52 -10.90
C VAL A 26 -18.62 1.56 -10.56
N THR A 27 -19.57 1.76 -11.48
CA THR A 27 -20.69 2.70 -11.31
C THR A 27 -22.00 2.02 -10.90
N ASP A 28 -22.09 0.69 -11.03
CA ASP A 28 -23.29 -0.08 -10.70
C ASP A 28 -23.58 -0.02 -9.19
N LYS A 29 -24.73 0.56 -8.85
CA LYS A 29 -25.16 0.77 -7.45
C LYS A 29 -25.42 -0.54 -6.71
N ARG A 30 -25.88 -1.60 -7.39
CA ARG A 30 -26.15 -2.92 -6.79
C ARG A 30 -24.84 -3.62 -6.44
N VAL A 31 -23.85 -3.56 -7.34
CA VAL A 31 -22.51 -4.12 -7.07
C VAL A 31 -21.84 -3.38 -5.92
N LEU A 32 -21.90 -2.04 -5.91
CA LEU A 32 -21.34 -1.23 -4.81
C LEU A 32 -22.02 -1.52 -3.47
N ALA A 33 -23.35 -1.71 -3.47
CA ALA A 33 -24.09 -2.09 -2.27
C ALA A 33 -23.69 -3.49 -1.79
N LEU A 34 -23.49 -4.44 -2.71
CA LEU A 34 -23.07 -5.80 -2.39
C LEU A 34 -21.67 -5.83 -1.76
N ILE A 35 -20.70 -5.13 -2.35
CA ILE A 35 -19.33 -5.03 -1.79
C ILE A 35 -19.39 -4.43 -0.39
N ARG A 36 -20.17 -3.36 -0.19
CA ARG A 36 -20.34 -2.74 1.14
C ARG A 36 -20.96 -3.71 2.16
N ARG A 37 -21.92 -4.54 1.75
CA ARG A 37 -22.50 -5.58 2.62
C ARG A 37 -21.46 -6.63 2.99
N PHE A 38 -20.61 -7.07 2.06
CA PHE A 38 -19.51 -8.00 2.36
C PHE A 38 -18.51 -7.40 3.34
N LEU A 39 -18.12 -6.14 3.15
CA LEU A 39 -17.22 -5.43 4.09
C LEU A 39 -17.81 -5.37 5.51
N ASN A 40 -19.10 -5.07 5.64
CA ASN A 40 -19.78 -5.02 6.94
C ASN A 40 -19.97 -6.40 7.58
N ALA A 41 -20.21 -7.44 6.78
CA ALA A 41 -20.43 -8.80 7.28
C ALA A 41 -19.15 -9.45 7.83
N GLY A 42 -17.99 -9.00 7.36
CA GLY A 42 -16.71 -9.61 7.70
C GLY A 42 -16.04 -9.17 8.99
N VAL A 43 -16.63 -8.24 9.73
CA VAL A 43 -16.04 -7.74 10.98
C VAL A 43 -16.50 -8.54 12.22
N MET A 44 -16.83 -9.82 12.04
CA MET A 44 -17.18 -10.67 13.17
C MET A 44 -15.89 -11.07 13.91
N ARG A 45 -15.56 -10.36 15.00
CA ARG A 45 -14.44 -10.73 15.88
C ARG A 45 -14.76 -12.02 16.63
N GLU A 46 -13.71 -12.72 17.08
CA GLU A 46 -13.69 -14.04 17.74
C GLU A 46 -14.66 -14.26 18.93
N HIS A 47 -15.41 -13.24 19.37
CA HIS A 47 -16.31 -13.30 20.53
C HIS A 47 -17.77 -12.95 20.20
N GLY A 48 -18.24 -13.29 18.99
CA GLY A 48 -19.67 -13.34 18.66
C GLY A 48 -20.45 -12.02 18.77
N THR A 49 -19.77 -10.89 18.94
CA THR A 49 -20.39 -9.57 19.08
C THR A 49 -20.36 -8.85 17.72
N LEU A 50 -21.56 -8.60 17.19
CA LEU A 50 -21.79 -7.81 15.98
C LEU A 50 -21.48 -6.32 16.26
N ALA A 51 -20.21 -5.94 16.20
CA ALA A 51 -19.82 -4.54 16.17
C ALA A 51 -19.59 -4.11 14.71
N ALA A 52 -20.43 -3.21 14.21
CA ALA A 52 -20.17 -2.51 12.95
C ALA A 52 -18.93 -1.63 13.14
N THR A 53 -17.78 -2.05 12.61
CA THR A 53 -16.57 -1.21 12.65
C THR A 53 -16.36 -0.51 11.31
N PRO A 54 -15.74 0.69 11.33
CA PRO A 54 -15.47 1.47 10.12
C PRO A 54 -14.29 0.93 9.27
N SER A 55 -13.66 -0.18 9.65
CA SER A 55 -12.47 -0.75 9.01
C SER A 55 -12.48 -2.29 9.05
N GLY A 56 -11.79 -2.93 8.10
CA GLY A 56 -11.64 -4.39 8.05
C GLY A 56 -12.22 -5.05 6.78
N THR A 57 -11.80 -6.25 6.42
CA THR A 57 -12.52 -7.09 5.43
C THR A 57 -12.62 -8.51 5.99
N PRO A 58 -13.65 -9.30 5.64
CA PRO A 58 -13.75 -10.68 6.14
C PRO A 58 -12.49 -11.47 5.77
N GLN A 59 -11.68 -11.88 6.75
CA GLN A 59 -10.63 -12.86 6.50
C GLN A 59 -11.31 -14.19 6.14
N GLY A 60 -11.05 -14.71 4.94
CA GLY A 60 -11.67 -15.93 4.42
C GLY A 60 -12.73 -15.74 3.33
N SER A 61 -13.05 -14.50 2.92
CA SER A 61 -13.83 -14.28 1.69
C SER A 61 -12.93 -14.26 0.46
N ILE A 62 -13.36 -14.88 -0.64
CA ILE A 62 -12.64 -14.88 -1.94
C ILE A 62 -12.40 -13.44 -2.45
N LEU A 63 -13.19 -12.47 -1.99
CA LEU A 63 -13.08 -11.08 -2.39
C LEU A 63 -11.95 -10.32 -1.69
N SER A 64 -11.52 -10.76 -0.50
CA SER A 64 -10.58 -10.00 0.33
C SER A 64 -9.24 -9.73 -0.39
N PRO A 65 -8.58 -10.72 -1.02
CA PRO A 65 -7.32 -10.47 -1.76
C PRO A 65 -7.47 -9.44 -2.89
N VAL A 66 -8.63 -9.42 -3.56
CA VAL A 66 -8.91 -8.43 -4.62
C VAL A 66 -9.12 -7.04 -4.01
N LEU A 67 -9.86 -6.94 -2.91
CA LEU A 67 -10.11 -5.67 -2.22
C LEU A 67 -8.84 -5.07 -1.62
N ALA A 68 -7.96 -5.89 -1.05
CA ALA A 68 -6.65 -5.44 -0.59
C ALA A 68 -5.81 -4.87 -1.75
N ASN A 69 -5.75 -5.56 -2.89
CA ASN A 69 -5.06 -5.03 -4.08
C ASN A 69 -5.66 -3.71 -4.58
N ILE A 70 -6.98 -3.55 -4.51
CA ILE A 70 -7.63 -2.28 -4.87
C ILE A 70 -7.23 -1.17 -3.90
N ALA A 71 -7.21 -1.45 -2.59
CA ALA A 71 -6.76 -0.48 -1.59
C ALA A 71 -5.28 -0.09 -1.81
N LEU A 72 -4.40 -1.07 -1.98
CA LEU A 72 -2.96 -0.89 -2.18
C LEU A 72 -2.61 -0.26 -3.54
N SER A 73 -3.51 -0.28 -4.52
CA SER A 73 -3.33 0.43 -5.80
C SER A 73 -3.09 1.94 -5.66
N VAL A 74 -3.48 2.54 -4.53
CA VAL A 74 -3.17 3.93 -4.20
C VAL A 74 -1.67 4.14 -4.06
N LEU A 75 -0.98 3.20 -3.41
CA LEU A 75 0.48 3.21 -3.25
C LEU A 75 1.18 3.00 -4.60
N ASP A 76 0.70 2.05 -5.41
CA ASP A 76 1.25 1.81 -6.75
C ASP A 76 1.25 3.08 -7.61
N ARG A 77 0.11 3.78 -7.64
CA ARG A 77 -0.01 5.03 -8.40
C ARG A 77 0.87 6.14 -7.85
N HIS A 78 1.08 6.21 -6.53
CA HIS A 78 2.00 7.19 -5.94
C HIS A 78 3.42 7.03 -6.49
N PHE A 79 3.95 5.80 -6.44
CA PHE A 79 5.29 5.50 -6.94
C PHE A 79 5.38 5.57 -8.47
N GLU A 80 4.37 5.10 -9.18
CA GLU A 80 4.33 5.15 -10.64
C GLU A 80 4.30 6.60 -11.15
N ASN A 81 3.50 7.47 -10.54
CA ASN A 81 3.45 8.89 -10.91
C ASN A 81 4.80 9.57 -10.65
N ALA A 82 5.44 9.31 -9.51
CA ALA A 82 6.77 9.83 -9.21
C ALA A 82 7.82 9.36 -10.24
N TRP A 83 7.75 8.10 -10.66
CA TRP A 83 8.63 7.55 -11.69
C TRP A 83 8.37 8.16 -13.07
N ARG A 84 7.11 8.28 -13.49
CA ARG A 84 6.72 8.80 -14.80
C ARG A 84 6.93 10.31 -14.92
N ALA A 85 6.91 11.05 -13.82
CA ALA A 85 7.17 12.49 -13.80
C ALA A 85 8.62 12.87 -14.22
N ARG A 86 9.53 11.90 -14.31
CA ARG A 86 10.92 12.11 -14.73
C ARG A 86 11.19 11.41 -16.06
N THR A 87 11.68 12.16 -17.04
CA THR A 87 12.19 11.62 -18.30
C THR A 87 13.51 10.87 -18.09
N HIS A 88 13.95 10.11 -19.09
CA HIS A 88 15.25 9.42 -19.06
C HIS A 88 16.41 10.41 -18.79
N ASN A 89 16.43 11.55 -19.49
CA ASN A 89 17.49 12.55 -19.36
C ASN A 89 17.45 13.26 -18.00
N GLN A 90 16.27 13.55 -17.47
CA GLN A 90 16.12 14.12 -16.12
C GLN A 90 16.63 13.16 -15.05
N ARG A 91 16.33 11.86 -15.16
CA ARG A 91 16.88 10.84 -14.24
C ARG A 91 18.41 10.77 -14.31
N ALA A 92 19.00 10.92 -15.49
CA ALA A 92 20.46 10.97 -15.63
C ALA A 92 21.06 12.20 -14.93
N ARG A 93 20.44 13.38 -15.10
CA ARG A 93 20.85 14.61 -14.39
C ARG A 93 20.65 14.53 -12.89
N ASP A 94 19.47 14.07 -12.44
CA ASP A 94 19.18 13.88 -11.02
C ASP A 94 20.24 12.98 -10.36
N ARG A 95 20.72 11.93 -11.05
CA ARG A 95 21.83 11.09 -10.56
C ARG A 95 23.16 11.84 -10.49
N ALA A 96 23.48 12.68 -11.48
CA ALA A 96 24.67 13.52 -11.45
C ALA A 96 24.62 14.55 -10.30
N ASP A 97 23.41 15.04 -9.97
CA ASP A 97 23.13 15.95 -8.86
C ASP A 97 23.01 15.22 -7.50
N GLY A 98 23.27 13.92 -7.45
CA GLY A 98 23.19 13.12 -6.23
C GLY A 98 21.77 12.88 -5.69
N ARG A 99 20.73 13.13 -6.47
CA ARG A 99 19.33 12.86 -6.09
C ARG A 99 18.99 11.37 -6.25
N PRO A 100 18.19 10.80 -5.33
CA PRO A 100 17.84 9.39 -5.41
C PRO A 100 16.85 9.13 -6.54
N SER A 101 16.99 7.97 -7.19
CA SER A 101 15.95 7.41 -8.06
C SER A 101 15.41 6.14 -7.46
N TYR A 102 14.11 5.93 -7.49
CA TYR A 102 13.47 4.78 -6.85
C TYR A 102 12.35 4.18 -7.67
N ARG A 103 12.10 2.88 -7.50
CA ARG A 103 11.04 2.13 -8.15
C ARG A 103 10.46 1.09 -7.19
N MET A 104 9.13 0.99 -7.14
CA MET A 104 8.44 0.02 -6.30
C MET A 104 8.03 -1.21 -7.12
N ILE A 105 8.13 -2.38 -6.49
CA ILE A 105 7.59 -3.66 -6.92
C ILE A 105 6.73 -4.17 -5.76
N ARG A 106 5.53 -4.68 -6.04
CA ARG A 106 4.60 -5.18 -5.02
C ARG A 106 4.01 -6.52 -5.43
N TYR A 107 3.87 -7.42 -4.46
CA TYR A 107 3.18 -8.69 -4.58
C TYR A 107 2.23 -8.85 -3.40
N ALA A 108 0.92 -8.82 -3.66
CA ALA A 108 -0.09 -8.77 -2.60
C ALA A 108 0.18 -7.63 -1.60
N ASP A 109 0.35 -7.94 -0.33
CA ASP A 109 0.66 -7.03 0.78
C ASP A 109 2.16 -6.72 0.92
N ASP A 110 3.04 -7.57 0.40
CA ASP A 110 4.48 -7.35 0.41
C ASP A 110 4.92 -6.41 -0.71
N PHE A 111 5.78 -5.44 -0.39
CA PHE A 111 6.39 -4.59 -1.41
C PHE A 111 7.84 -4.27 -1.11
N VAL A 112 8.56 -4.01 -2.20
CA VAL A 112 9.96 -3.63 -2.19
C VAL A 112 10.13 -2.33 -2.97
N VAL A 113 10.80 -1.36 -2.35
CA VAL A 113 11.23 -0.13 -3.02
C VAL A 113 12.73 -0.19 -3.27
N LEU A 114 13.10 -0.32 -4.54
CA LEU A 114 14.46 -0.25 -4.99
C LEU A 114 14.88 1.22 -5.03
N VAL A 115 15.91 1.56 -4.26
CA VAL A 115 16.46 2.92 -4.20
C VAL A 115 17.88 2.91 -4.71
N ARG A 116 18.17 3.74 -5.70
CA ARG A 116 19.52 4.08 -6.12
C ARG A 116 19.83 5.47 -5.57
N GLY A 117 20.61 5.49 -4.50
CA GLY A 117 20.94 6.68 -3.70
C GLY A 117 21.72 6.28 -2.46
N THR A 118 21.88 7.20 -1.53
CA THR A 118 22.52 6.93 -0.23
C THR A 118 21.57 6.25 0.74
N GLU A 119 22.11 5.62 1.78
CA GLU A 119 21.33 5.03 2.88
C GLU A 119 20.40 6.06 3.53
N SER A 120 20.92 7.27 3.81
CA SER A 120 20.11 8.38 4.33
C SER A 120 18.90 8.72 3.44
N GLN A 121 19.09 8.69 2.11
CA GLN A 121 17.99 8.90 1.16
C GLN A 121 16.98 7.75 1.18
N ALA A 122 17.42 6.51 1.38
CA ALA A 122 16.53 5.37 1.56
C ALA A 122 15.70 5.50 2.85
N HIS A 123 16.29 5.86 3.99
CA HIS A 123 15.56 6.12 5.22
C HIS A 123 14.55 7.27 5.09
N ALA A 124 14.94 8.36 4.41
CA ALA A 124 14.03 9.46 4.13
C ALA A 124 12.83 9.02 3.27
N LEU A 125 13.07 8.17 2.26
CA LEU A 125 12.00 7.63 1.43
C LEU A 125 11.09 6.67 2.21
N LYS A 126 11.66 5.81 3.07
CA LYS A 126 10.92 4.92 3.98
C LYS A 126 9.95 5.73 4.86
N LYS A 127 10.45 6.80 5.51
CA LYS A 127 9.62 7.69 6.33
C LYS A 127 8.48 8.34 5.54
N ARG A 128 8.79 8.88 4.35
CA ARG A 128 7.77 9.48 3.46
C ARG A 128 6.71 8.47 3.00
N THR A 129 7.11 7.22 2.77
CA THR A 129 6.19 6.14 2.40
C THR A 129 5.25 5.82 3.55
N ALA A 130 5.78 5.70 4.77
CA ALA A 130 4.98 5.49 5.98
C ALA A 130 3.98 6.62 6.21
N GLU A 131 4.41 7.88 6.09
CA GLU A 131 3.56 9.06 6.21
C GLU A 131 2.44 9.05 5.17
N PHE A 132 2.78 8.77 3.90
CA PHE A 132 1.80 8.67 2.81
C PHE A 132 0.75 7.58 3.08
N MET A 133 1.17 6.38 3.51
CA MET A 133 0.24 5.28 3.80
C MET A 133 -0.69 5.63 4.97
N ARG A 134 -0.16 6.24 6.02
CA ARG A 134 -0.95 6.68 7.17
C ARG A 134 -1.98 7.75 6.78
N GLU A 135 -1.57 8.74 5.99
CA GLU A 135 -2.42 9.90 5.68
C GLU A 135 -3.43 9.62 4.56
N GLN A 136 -3.03 8.92 3.51
CA GLN A 136 -3.85 8.71 2.32
C GLN A 136 -4.62 7.39 2.35
N MET A 137 -4.11 6.39 3.07
CA MET A 137 -4.69 5.04 3.08
C MET A 137 -5.19 4.62 4.46
N ARG A 138 -4.79 5.35 5.53
CA ARG A 138 -5.03 5.00 6.94
C ARG A 138 -4.49 3.61 7.30
N LEU A 139 -3.37 3.24 6.67
CA LEU A 139 -2.66 1.98 6.94
C LEU A 139 -1.35 2.27 7.67
N THR A 140 -0.95 1.34 8.52
CA THR A 140 0.31 1.40 9.27
C THR A 140 1.29 0.38 8.68
N LEU A 141 2.56 0.77 8.54
CA LEU A 141 3.63 -0.15 8.17
C LEU A 141 4.11 -0.91 9.40
N SER A 142 4.36 -2.21 9.24
CA SER A 142 4.92 -3.04 10.31
C SER A 142 6.37 -2.59 10.60
N PRO A 143 6.67 -2.02 11.77
CA PRO A 143 8.01 -1.52 12.07
C PRO A 143 9.05 -2.64 12.13
N GLU A 144 8.63 -3.82 12.58
CA GLU A 144 9.49 -4.98 12.80
C GLU A 144 9.92 -5.66 11.50
N LYS A 145 9.11 -5.54 10.45
CA LYS A 145 9.37 -6.16 9.13
C LYS A 145 9.87 -5.18 8.07
N THR A 146 9.75 -3.87 8.32
CA THR A 146 10.19 -2.86 7.36
C THR A 146 11.68 -2.61 7.54
N SER A 147 12.53 -3.19 6.70
CA SER A 147 14.00 -3.06 6.79
C SER A 147 14.58 -2.17 5.68
N VAL A 148 15.82 -1.68 5.85
CA VAL A 148 16.60 -1.07 4.76
C VAL A 148 17.86 -1.91 4.58
N THR A 149 17.97 -2.61 3.46
CA THR A 149 19.03 -3.59 3.16
C THR A 149 19.83 -3.16 1.93
N HIS A 150 21.13 -3.45 1.85
CA HIS A 150 21.88 -3.24 0.60
C HIS A 150 21.51 -4.32 -0.41
N VAL A 151 21.57 -4.03 -1.72
CA VAL A 151 21.15 -4.99 -2.76
C VAL A 151 22.05 -6.24 -2.80
N ASP A 152 23.29 -6.10 -2.33
CA ASP A 152 24.31 -7.15 -2.33
C ASP A 152 24.22 -8.09 -1.11
N ASP A 153 23.43 -7.72 -0.08
CA ASP A 153 23.30 -8.50 1.15
C ASP A 153 22.25 -9.63 1.03
N GLY A 154 21.59 -9.76 -0.12
CA GLY A 154 20.56 -10.77 -0.36
C GLY A 154 19.22 -10.47 0.34
N PHE A 155 18.26 -11.37 0.17
CA PHE A 155 16.91 -11.32 0.78
C PHE A 155 16.56 -12.69 1.36
N ASP A 156 15.71 -12.70 2.41
CA ASP A 156 15.04 -13.89 2.96
C ASP A 156 13.55 -13.87 2.59
#